data_AF-A0A127JV94-F1
#
_entry.id   AF-A0A127JV94-F1
#
_cell.length_a   1.000
_cell.length_b   1.000
_cell.length_c   1.000
_cell.angle_alpha   90.00
_cell.angle_beta   90.00
_cell.angle_gamma   90.00
#
_symmetry.space_group_name_H-M   'P 1'
#
loop_
_entity.id
_entity.type
_entity.pdbx_description
1 polymer ?
#
loop_
_entity_poly.entity_id
_entity_poly.type
_entity_poly.pdbx_seq_one_letter_code
_entity_poly.pdbx_strand_id
1 'polypeptide(L)'
;MMLTPQFHTLSSDDLLLRVLPYRLNALDIMVLVLNHAAAWGGERPMEVHVNGKLKFTGNTNFLINPVIEAGILHTRALLEFLGLRVTKRMRLAEVKKRRAADDAGIERLVVAGVRLKMVSVLKVLYEFPGSVTEDPAGVEDLLVGALVSANKGVAHLTDPYDPVHLVVIRQAALLTRQLVDEHVYRAAGLSPPVQIVREVA
;
A
#
# COMPACT_ATOMS: atom_id res chain seq x y z
N MET A 1 -18.78 4.14 32.88
CA MET A 1 -18.60 2.78 32.33
C MET A 1 -17.81 2.92 31.04
N MET A 2 -16.50 2.68 31.06
CA MET A 2 -15.68 2.74 29.83
C MET A 2 -15.93 1.46 29.04
N LEU A 3 -16.52 1.58 27.85
CA LEU A 3 -16.57 0.50 26.88
C LEU A 3 -15.16 0.34 26.30
N THR A 4 -14.40 -0.61 26.81
CA THR A 4 -13.16 -1.04 26.15
C THR A 4 -13.56 -1.65 24.81
N PRO A 5 -13.12 -1.12 23.66
CA PRO A 5 -13.40 -1.75 22.38
C PRO A 5 -12.77 -3.15 22.39
N GLN A 6 -13.60 -4.20 22.26
CA GLN A 6 -13.09 -5.54 21.98
C GLN A 6 -12.70 -5.58 20.50
N PHE A 7 -11.43 -5.36 20.21
CA PHE A 7 -10.90 -5.61 18.87
C PHE A 7 -10.87 -7.13 18.66
N HIS A 8 -11.79 -7.66 17.86
CA HIS A 8 -11.76 -9.05 17.42
C HIS A 8 -10.44 -9.30 16.67
N THR A 9 -9.71 -10.34 17.08
CA THR A 9 -8.57 -10.83 16.30
C THR A 9 -9.07 -11.33 14.96
N LEU A 10 -8.63 -10.69 13.88
CA LEU A 10 -8.98 -11.09 12.52
C LEU A 10 -8.48 -12.51 12.23
N SER A 11 -9.34 -13.33 11.63
CA SER A 11 -8.95 -14.66 11.15
C SER A 11 -8.01 -14.57 9.94
N SER A 12 -7.35 -15.68 9.58
CA SER A 12 -6.56 -15.72 8.34
C SER A 12 -7.44 -15.47 7.11
N ASP A 13 -8.67 -15.97 7.12
CA ASP A 13 -9.64 -15.78 6.04
C ASP A 13 -10.09 -14.32 5.95
N ASP A 14 -10.36 -13.66 7.09
CA ASP A 14 -10.67 -12.22 7.11
C ASP A 14 -9.53 -11.38 6.52
N LEU A 15 -8.29 -11.74 6.84
CA LEU A 15 -7.12 -11.06 6.32
C LEU A 15 -6.99 -11.26 4.80
N LEU A 16 -7.06 -12.51 4.34
CA LEU A 16 -6.83 -12.89 2.94
C LEU A 16 -7.98 -12.49 2.01
N LEU A 17 -9.23 -12.60 2.45
CA LEU A 17 -10.39 -12.42 1.58
C LEU A 17 -10.99 -11.01 1.65
N ARG A 18 -10.70 -10.25 2.71
CA ARG A 18 -11.32 -8.93 2.93
C ARG A 18 -10.32 -7.82 3.15
N VAL A 19 -9.44 -7.96 4.14
CA VAL A 19 -8.56 -6.84 4.55
C VAL A 19 -7.46 -6.59 3.54
N LEU A 20 -6.70 -7.61 3.14
CA LEU A 20 -5.63 -7.46 2.16
C LEU A 20 -6.18 -7.04 0.79
N PRO A 21 -7.24 -7.64 0.22
CA PRO A 21 -7.81 -7.17 -1.05
C PRO A 21 -8.22 -5.70 -1.01
N TYR A 22 -8.87 -5.24 0.07
CA TYR A 22 -9.23 -3.82 0.23
C TYR A 22 -7.99 -2.91 0.18
N ARG A 23 -6.91 -3.28 0.90
CA ARG A 23 -5.68 -2.48 0.92
C ARG A 23 -4.97 -2.48 -0.43
N LEU A 24 -4.95 -3.62 -1.11
CA LEU A 24 -4.33 -3.76 -2.43
C LEU A 24 -5.09 -2.94 -3.48
N ASN A 25 -6.42 -2.93 -3.40
CA ASN A 25 -7.24 -2.05 -4.23
C ASN A 25 -6.91 -0.56 -4.01
N ALA A 26 -6.64 -0.13 -2.77
CA ALA A 26 -6.25 1.27 -2.53
C ALA A 26 -4.91 1.62 -3.20
N LEU A 27 -3.94 0.71 -3.22
CA LEU A 27 -2.69 0.88 -3.98
C LEU A 27 -2.96 0.95 -5.48
N ASP A 28 -3.78 0.04 -6.01
CA ASP A 28 -4.12 -0.03 -7.43
C ASP A 28 -4.83 1.26 -7.90
N ILE A 29 -5.78 1.76 -7.12
CA ILE A 29 -6.49 3.02 -7.40
C ILE A 29 -5.53 4.21 -7.33
N MET A 30 -4.63 4.26 -6.34
CA MET A 30 -3.62 5.32 -6.24
C MET A 30 -2.70 5.33 -7.46
N VAL A 31 -2.21 4.17 -7.90
CA VAL A 31 -1.36 4.07 -9.10
C VAL A 31 -2.11 4.57 -10.34
N LEU A 32 -3.36 4.16 -10.52
CA LEU A 32 -4.20 4.60 -11.64
C LEU A 32 -4.38 6.13 -11.64
N VAL A 33 -4.76 6.70 -10.50
CA VAL A 33 -4.98 8.13 -10.35
C VAL A 33 -3.70 8.93 -10.58
N LEU A 34 -2.55 8.45 -10.10
CA LEU A 34 -1.26 9.11 -10.32
C LEU A 34 -0.84 9.09 -11.81
N ASN A 35 -1.13 8.02 -12.54
CA ASN A 35 -0.90 7.98 -13.99
C ASN A 35 -1.69 9.09 -14.70
N HIS A 36 -2.97 9.26 -14.34
CA HIS A 36 -3.82 10.29 -14.94
C HIS A 36 -3.46 11.71 -14.48
N ALA A 37 -3.15 11.91 -13.20
CA ALA A 37 -2.76 13.21 -12.67
C ALA A 37 -1.51 13.76 -13.40
N ALA A 38 -0.53 12.89 -13.67
CA ALA A 38 0.65 13.25 -14.46
C ALA A 38 0.28 13.65 -15.90
N ALA A 39 -0.69 12.98 -16.52
CA ALA A 39 -1.15 13.30 -17.87
C ALA A 39 -1.97 14.60 -17.96
N TRP A 40 -2.71 14.95 -16.90
CA TRP A 40 -3.60 16.12 -16.91
C TRP A 40 -2.86 17.47 -16.76
N GLY A 41 -1.66 17.47 -16.16
CA GLY A 41 -0.84 18.67 -15.99
C GLY A 41 -1.45 19.73 -15.08
N GLY A 42 -2.43 19.38 -14.25
CA GLY A 42 -3.16 20.29 -13.36
C GLY A 42 -4.56 19.80 -13.02
N GLU A 43 -5.28 20.59 -12.20
CA GLU A 43 -6.67 20.29 -11.87
C GLU A 43 -7.59 20.38 -13.10
N ARG A 44 -8.57 19.48 -13.19
CA ARG A 44 -9.55 19.45 -14.28
C ARG A 44 -10.96 19.37 -13.70
N PRO A 45 -11.98 19.94 -14.37
CA PRO A 45 -13.37 19.67 -14.02
C PRO A 45 -13.65 18.16 -14.03
N MET A 46 -14.45 17.70 -13.09
CA MET A 46 -14.82 16.29 -12.92
C MET A 46 -16.29 16.18 -12.55
N GLU A 47 -16.94 15.16 -13.12
CA GLU A 47 -18.29 14.75 -12.79
C GLU A 47 -18.29 13.34 -12.21
N VAL A 48 -19.09 13.13 -11.16
CA VAL A 48 -19.29 11.81 -10.57
C VAL A 48 -20.72 11.36 -10.87
N HIS A 49 -20.82 10.24 -11.59
CA HIS A 49 -22.08 9.62 -11.97
C HIS A 49 -22.29 8.33 -11.16
N VAL A 50 -23.49 8.16 -10.58
CA VAL A 50 -23.89 6.92 -9.90
C VAL A 50 -25.15 6.40 -10.56
N ASN A 51 -25.11 5.15 -11.03
CA ASN A 51 -26.17 4.53 -11.83
C ASN A 51 -26.56 5.39 -13.05
N GLY A 52 -25.54 5.94 -13.74
CA GLY A 52 -25.70 6.78 -14.93
C GLY A 52 -26.31 8.17 -14.67
N LYS A 53 -26.43 8.59 -13.40
CA LYS A 53 -26.98 9.90 -13.03
C LYS A 53 -25.90 10.75 -12.40
N LEU A 54 -25.75 12.00 -12.85
CA LEU A 54 -24.87 12.98 -12.23
C LEU A 54 -25.26 13.17 -10.76
N LYS A 55 -24.28 13.05 -9.87
CA LYS A 55 -24.45 13.22 -8.41
C LYS A 55 -23.63 14.35 -7.85
N PHE A 56 -22.39 14.48 -8.31
CA PHE A 56 -21.46 15.49 -7.83
C PHE A 56 -20.66 16.08 -8.98
N THR A 57 -20.30 17.35 -8.84
CA THR A 57 -19.39 18.07 -9.72
C THR A 57 -18.27 18.65 -8.88
N GLY A 58 -17.06 18.73 -9.43
CA GLY A 58 -15.92 19.32 -8.75
C GLY A 58 -14.71 19.40 -9.66
N ASN A 59 -13.53 19.45 -9.07
CA ASN A 59 -12.27 19.25 -9.78
C ASN A 59 -11.69 17.85 -9.47
N THR A 60 -10.70 17.42 -10.25
CA THR A 60 -10.02 16.14 -10.06
C THR A 60 -9.34 16.00 -8.70
N ASN A 61 -8.97 17.11 -8.03
CA ASN A 61 -8.37 17.08 -6.69
C ASN A 61 -9.31 16.51 -5.63
N PHE A 62 -10.64 16.61 -5.82
CA PHE A 62 -11.64 15.94 -4.98
C PHE A 62 -11.41 14.42 -4.89
N LEU A 63 -10.93 13.81 -5.96
CA LEU A 63 -10.59 12.39 -6.01
C LEU A 63 -9.11 12.15 -5.69
N ILE A 64 -8.21 12.94 -6.28
CA ILE A 64 -6.76 12.69 -6.24
C ILE A 64 -6.21 12.71 -4.81
N ASN A 65 -6.47 13.77 -4.05
CA ASN A 65 -5.80 13.95 -2.76
C ASN A 65 -6.18 12.85 -1.76
N PRO A 66 -7.48 12.53 -1.53
CA PRO A 66 -7.84 11.45 -0.62
C PRO A 66 -7.34 10.08 -1.06
N VAL A 67 -7.30 9.82 -2.37
CA VAL A 67 -6.78 8.57 -2.93
C VAL A 67 -5.28 8.42 -2.65
N ILE A 68 -4.50 9.48 -2.86
CA ILE A 68 -3.06 9.46 -2.57
C ILE A 68 -2.81 9.24 -1.08
N GLU A 69 -3.51 9.98 -0.21
CA GLU A 69 -3.37 9.84 1.24
C GLU A 69 -3.70 8.42 1.71
N ALA A 70 -4.84 7.88 1.26
CA ALA A 70 -5.25 6.52 1.59
C ALA A 70 -4.24 5.48 1.05
N GLY A 71 -3.78 5.63 -0.19
CA GLY A 71 -2.82 4.73 -0.80
C GLY A 71 -1.47 4.73 -0.08
N ILE A 72 -0.97 5.89 0.37
CA ILE A 72 0.25 6.01 1.17
C ILE A 72 0.10 5.28 2.52
N LEU A 73 -1.02 5.50 3.23
CA LEU A 73 -1.31 4.83 4.50
C LEU A 73 -1.38 3.30 4.32
N HIS A 74 -2.05 2.83 3.27
CA HIS A 74 -2.17 1.41 2.97
C HIS A 74 -0.84 0.79 2.54
N THR A 75 -0.01 1.52 1.79
CA THR A 75 1.34 1.08 1.39
C THR A 75 2.19 0.79 2.62
N ARG A 76 2.25 1.75 3.55
CA ARG A 76 2.95 1.56 4.83
C ARG A 76 2.39 0.38 5.61
N ALA A 77 1.07 0.30 5.73
CA ALA A 77 0.46 -0.73 6.55
C ALA A 77 0.66 -2.15 5.97
N LEU A 78 0.79 -2.28 4.64
CA LEU A 78 1.17 -3.52 3.98
C LEU A 78 2.66 -3.85 4.16
N LEU A 79 3.56 -2.87 4.03
CA LEU A 79 4.99 -3.07 4.29
C LEU A 79 5.25 -3.49 5.75
N GLU A 80 4.59 -2.83 6.70
CA GLU A 80 4.63 -3.23 8.10
C GLU A 80 4.06 -4.64 8.27
N PHE A 81 2.92 -4.97 7.67
CA PHE A 81 2.34 -6.33 7.68
C PHE A 81 3.34 -7.40 7.21
N LEU A 82 4.07 -7.15 6.11
CA LEU A 82 5.12 -8.03 5.59
C LEU A 82 6.35 -8.18 6.51
N GLY A 83 6.47 -7.32 7.52
CA GLY A 83 7.58 -7.33 8.47
C GLY A 83 8.66 -6.30 8.17
N LEU A 84 8.38 -5.30 7.34
CA LEU A 84 9.33 -4.24 6.96
C LEU A 84 9.01 -2.92 7.68
N ARG A 85 10.05 -2.16 8.01
CA ARG A 85 9.93 -0.84 8.63
C ARG A 85 11.11 0.05 8.28
N VAL A 86 10.99 1.34 8.59
CA VAL A 86 12.10 2.30 8.50
C VAL A 86 12.74 2.50 9.87
N THR A 87 14.07 2.57 9.91
CA THR A 87 14.83 2.94 11.10
C THR A 87 14.91 4.46 11.27
N LYS A 88 15.33 4.93 12.45
CA LYS A 88 15.62 6.36 12.68
C LYS A 88 16.71 6.91 11.75
N ARG A 89 17.55 6.04 11.16
CA ARG A 89 18.61 6.40 10.22
C ARG A 89 18.14 6.35 8.76
N MET A 90 16.84 6.31 8.50
CA MET A 90 16.25 6.30 7.14
C MET A 90 16.71 5.09 6.32
N ARG A 91 16.80 3.93 6.97
CA ARG A 91 17.15 2.65 6.35
C ARG A 91 16.04 1.64 6.51
N LEU A 92 15.86 0.75 5.54
CA LEU A 92 14.93 -0.37 5.63
C LEU A 92 15.44 -1.37 6.68
N ALA A 93 14.52 -1.89 7.47
CA ALA A 93 14.82 -2.88 8.51
C ALA A 93 13.63 -3.81 8.72
N GLU A 94 13.91 -4.95 9.35
CA GLU A 94 12.89 -5.90 9.75
C GLU A 94 12.21 -5.48 11.06
N VAL A 95 10.94 -5.85 11.19
CA VAL A 95 10.17 -5.74 12.42
C VAL A 95 10.67 -6.78 13.41
N LYS A 96 11.39 -6.34 14.44
CA LYS A 96 11.88 -7.23 15.52
C LYS A 96 10.78 -7.68 16.50
N LYS A 97 9.81 -6.80 16.74
CA LYS A 97 8.67 -7.03 17.64
C LYS A 97 7.49 -6.18 17.17
N ARG A 98 6.31 -6.80 17.09
CA ARG A 98 5.04 -6.10 16.83
C ARG A 98 4.71 -5.17 18.01
N ARG A 99 4.10 -4.01 17.75
CA ARG A 99 3.90 -2.99 18.78
C ARG A 99 2.77 -3.38 19.72
N ALA A 100 1.72 -3.97 19.17
CA ALA A 100 0.57 -4.45 19.91
C ALA A 100 0.28 -5.94 19.63
N ALA A 101 -0.42 -6.60 20.55
CA ALA A 101 -0.78 -8.01 20.45
C ALA A 101 -1.84 -8.27 19.36
N ASP A 102 -2.53 -7.24 18.89
CA ASP A 102 -3.54 -7.25 17.83
C ASP A 102 -3.00 -6.79 16.46
N ASP A 103 -1.77 -6.28 16.38
CA ASP A 103 -1.12 -5.98 15.10
C ASP A 103 -0.98 -7.25 14.25
N ALA A 104 -1.79 -7.36 13.20
CA ALA A 104 -1.71 -8.46 12.25
C ALA A 104 -0.42 -8.35 11.43
N GLY A 105 0.40 -9.41 11.47
CA GLY A 105 1.57 -9.60 10.63
C GLY A 105 1.41 -10.84 9.76
N ILE A 106 2.15 -10.91 8.67
CA ILE A 106 2.14 -12.07 7.76
C ILE A 106 2.43 -13.38 8.50
N GLU A 107 3.24 -13.35 9.55
CA GLU A 107 3.57 -14.52 10.38
C GLU A 107 2.38 -15.10 11.17
N ARG A 108 1.24 -14.41 11.20
CA ARG A 108 0.00 -14.93 11.79
C ARG A 108 -0.85 -15.71 10.80
N LEU A 109 -0.59 -15.57 9.50
CA LEU A 109 -1.31 -16.30 8.48
C LEU A 109 -0.88 -17.77 8.48
N VAL A 110 -1.87 -18.64 8.56
CA VAL A 110 -1.70 -20.09 8.39
C VAL A 110 -2.59 -20.51 7.23
N VAL A 111 -1.99 -20.98 6.15
CA VAL A 111 -2.70 -21.46 4.96
C VAL A 111 -2.33 -22.91 4.73
N ALA A 112 -3.33 -23.78 4.60
CA ALA A 112 -3.15 -25.23 4.49
C ALA A 112 -2.19 -25.82 5.54
N GLY A 113 -2.23 -25.30 6.78
CA GLY A 113 -1.36 -25.74 7.88
C GLY A 113 0.06 -25.18 7.86
N VAL A 114 0.44 -24.41 6.84
CA VAL A 114 1.75 -23.76 6.74
C VAL A 114 1.65 -22.31 7.19
N ARG A 115 2.48 -21.93 8.16
CA ARG A 115 2.60 -20.55 8.62
C ARG A 115 3.53 -19.77 7.70
N LEU A 116 3.08 -18.62 7.21
CA LEU A 116 3.91 -17.74 6.40
C LEU A 116 5.00 -17.06 7.26
N LYS A 117 6.08 -16.59 6.61
CA LYS A 117 7.22 -15.95 7.28
C LYS A 117 7.26 -14.47 6.94
N MET A 118 7.79 -13.65 7.84
CA MET A 118 8.14 -12.26 7.53
C MET A 118 9.15 -12.21 6.39
N VAL A 119 9.04 -11.16 5.58
CA VAL A 119 9.96 -10.91 4.47
C VAL A 119 11.23 -10.27 5.03
N SER A 120 12.39 -10.84 4.71
CA SER A 120 13.68 -10.27 5.13
C SER A 120 14.08 -9.12 4.22
N VAL A 121 14.86 -8.17 4.76
CA VAL A 121 15.38 -7.06 3.94
C VAL A 121 16.28 -7.58 2.83
N LEU A 122 17.11 -8.59 3.11
CA LEU A 122 17.97 -9.19 2.09
C LEU A 122 17.15 -9.77 0.93
N LYS A 123 16.03 -10.43 1.23
CA LYS A 123 15.16 -10.99 0.21
C LYS A 123 14.55 -9.90 -0.68
N VAL A 124 14.06 -8.82 -0.08
CA VAL A 124 13.49 -7.68 -0.83
C VAL A 124 14.52 -7.01 -1.71
N LEU A 125 15.74 -6.80 -1.21
CA LEU A 125 16.75 -6.00 -1.91
C LEU A 125 17.52 -6.79 -2.96
N TYR A 126 17.72 -8.10 -2.77
CA TYR A 126 18.64 -8.88 -3.61
C TYR A 126 18.02 -10.10 -4.29
N GLU A 127 16.91 -10.63 -3.77
CA GLU A 127 16.31 -11.88 -4.30
C GLU A 127 14.96 -11.62 -4.98
N PHE A 128 14.43 -10.40 -4.87
CA PHE A 128 13.16 -10.03 -5.47
C PHE A 128 13.42 -9.25 -6.76
N PRO A 129 13.09 -9.82 -7.94
CA PRO A 129 13.09 -9.07 -9.19
C PRO A 129 11.94 -8.07 -9.14
N GLY A 130 12.21 -6.88 -8.61
CA GLY A 130 11.25 -5.80 -8.60
C GLY A 130 10.89 -5.41 -10.03
N SER A 131 9.61 -5.21 -10.30
CA SER A 131 9.12 -4.75 -11.62
C SER A 131 9.50 -3.29 -11.95
N VAL A 132 10.10 -2.58 -10.99
CA VAL A 132 10.33 -1.13 -11.05
C VAL A 132 11.81 -0.78 -11.25
N THR A 133 12.71 -1.48 -10.56
CA THR A 133 14.16 -1.32 -10.68
C THR A 133 14.85 -2.60 -10.21
N GLU A 134 15.98 -2.92 -10.84
CA GLU A 134 16.85 -4.04 -10.45
C GLU A 134 17.95 -3.61 -9.45
N ASP A 135 18.14 -2.29 -9.25
CA ASP A 135 19.13 -1.76 -8.32
C ASP A 135 18.62 -1.86 -6.86
N PRO A 136 19.32 -2.59 -5.97
CA PRO A 136 18.95 -2.71 -4.56
C PRO A 136 18.84 -1.38 -3.82
N ALA A 137 19.69 -0.39 -4.15
CA ALA A 137 19.62 0.94 -3.52
C ALA A 137 18.34 1.67 -3.91
N GLY A 138 18.00 1.66 -5.21
CA GLY A 138 16.72 2.15 -5.70
C GLY A 138 15.51 1.48 -5.06
N VAL A 139 15.52 0.16 -4.87
CA VAL A 139 14.45 -0.57 -4.15
C VAL A 139 14.34 -0.06 -2.71
N GLU A 140 15.46 0.08 -2.00
CA GLU A 140 15.47 0.58 -0.62
C GLU A 140 14.90 2.00 -0.52
N ASP A 141 15.35 2.91 -1.40
CA ASP A 141 14.93 4.31 -1.42
C ASP A 141 13.42 4.46 -1.67
N LEU A 142 12.85 3.67 -2.57
CA LEU A 142 11.41 3.65 -2.83
C LEU A 142 10.61 3.26 -1.58
N LEU A 143 11.00 2.15 -0.94
CA LEU A 143 10.29 1.63 0.23
C LEU A 143 10.45 2.54 1.45
N VAL A 144 11.66 3.07 1.67
CA VAL A 144 11.93 4.05 2.73
C VAL A 144 11.13 5.33 2.47
N GLY A 145 11.10 5.81 1.22
CA GLY A 145 10.32 6.97 0.79
C GLY A 145 8.86 6.85 1.20
N ALA A 146 8.19 5.76 0.80
CA ALA A 146 6.78 5.53 1.14
C ALA A 146 6.55 5.41 2.66
N LEU A 147 7.41 4.71 3.39
CA LEU A 147 7.31 4.57 4.85
C LEU A 147 7.47 5.92 5.57
N VAL A 148 8.33 6.78 5.05
CA VAL A 148 8.56 8.13 5.60
C VAL A 148 7.38 9.04 5.26
N SER A 149 6.87 9.01 4.03
CA SER A 149 5.71 9.80 3.61
C SER A 149 4.46 9.47 4.41
N ALA A 150 4.22 8.20 4.69
CA ALA A 150 3.11 7.80 5.55
C ALA A 150 3.29 8.21 7.02
N ASN A 151 4.52 8.47 7.47
CA ASN A 151 4.80 8.98 8.82
C ASN A 151 4.76 10.52 8.89
N LYS A 152 5.18 11.21 7.83
CA LYS A 152 5.38 12.67 7.82
C LYS A 152 4.41 13.41 6.90
N GLY A 153 4.20 12.95 5.67
CA GLY A 153 3.42 13.67 4.65
C GLY A 153 1.90 13.65 4.88
N VAL A 154 1.34 12.62 5.53
CA VAL A 154 -0.09 12.59 5.88
C VAL A 154 -0.36 13.30 7.23
N ALA A 155 0.66 13.41 8.09
CA ALA A 155 0.54 13.97 9.44
C ALA A 155 1.04 15.42 9.57
N HIS A 156 1.88 15.89 8.66
CA HIS A 156 2.43 17.24 8.62
C HIS A 156 2.14 17.87 7.26
N LEU A 157 1.44 19.01 7.29
CA LEU A 157 1.06 19.88 6.17
C LEU A 157 2.31 20.45 5.46
N THR A 158 3.10 19.63 4.78
CA THR A 158 4.21 20.10 3.94
C THR A 158 3.86 19.82 2.48
N ASP A 159 3.77 20.93 1.73
CA ASP A 159 3.72 21.12 0.26
C ASP A 159 3.07 19.99 -0.55
N PRO A 160 1.97 20.25 -1.31
CA PRO A 160 1.25 19.20 -2.02
C PRO A 160 2.13 18.61 -3.12
N TYR A 161 2.80 17.51 -2.77
CA TYR A 161 3.22 16.47 -3.68
C TYR A 161 4.01 16.94 -4.91
N ASP A 162 5.28 17.35 -4.72
CA ASP A 162 6.23 17.52 -5.83
C ASP A 162 6.20 16.29 -6.78
N PRO A 163 6.14 16.48 -8.11
CA PRO A 163 6.14 15.39 -9.10
C PRO A 163 7.17 14.27 -8.84
N VAL A 164 8.38 14.60 -8.40
CA VAL A 164 9.41 13.59 -8.08
C VAL A 164 8.94 12.68 -6.94
N HIS A 165 8.32 13.27 -5.92
CA HIS A 165 7.76 12.53 -4.80
C HIS A 165 6.62 11.60 -5.22
N LEU A 166 5.75 12.05 -6.11
CA LEU A 166 4.63 11.25 -6.62
C LEU A 166 5.10 10.04 -7.43
N VAL A 167 6.18 10.17 -8.21
CA VAL A 167 6.79 9.05 -8.92
C VAL A 167 7.29 8.00 -7.93
N VAL A 168 8.00 8.42 -6.87
CA VAL A 168 8.49 7.53 -5.81
C VAL A 168 7.35 6.78 -5.13
N ILE A 169 6.27 7.48 -4.76
CA ILE A 169 5.10 6.86 -4.10
C ILE A 169 4.41 5.86 -5.01
N ARG A 170 4.21 6.21 -6.29
CA ARG A 170 3.64 5.31 -7.29
C ARG A 170 4.47 4.03 -7.43
N GLN A 171 5.78 4.18 -7.57
CA GLN A 171 6.73 3.09 -7.73
C GLN A 171 6.77 2.19 -6.48
N ALA A 172 6.78 2.78 -5.29
CA ALA A 172 6.72 2.05 -4.04
C ALA A 172 5.39 1.27 -3.86
N ALA A 173 4.27 1.82 -4.33
CA ALA A 173 2.98 1.13 -4.31
C ALA A 173 2.96 -0.10 -5.23
N LEU A 174 3.48 0.03 -6.46
CA LEU A 174 3.65 -1.10 -7.38
C LEU A 174 4.53 -2.21 -6.78
N LEU A 175 5.67 -1.82 -6.21
CA LEU A 175 6.58 -2.75 -5.55
C LEU A 175 5.91 -3.44 -4.35
N THR A 176 5.18 -2.67 -3.52
CA THR A 176 4.46 -3.22 -2.37
C THR A 176 3.36 -4.20 -2.79
N ARG A 177 2.62 -3.90 -3.86
CA ARG A 177 1.62 -4.80 -4.46
C ARG A 177 2.27 -6.13 -4.85
N GLN A 178 3.40 -6.07 -5.56
CA GLN A 178 4.12 -7.24 -6.04
C GLN A 178 4.68 -8.08 -4.87
N LEU A 179 5.20 -7.43 -3.82
CA LEU A 179 5.68 -8.12 -2.61
C LEU A 179 4.56 -8.88 -1.90
N VAL A 180 3.36 -8.30 -1.83
CA VAL A 180 2.19 -8.98 -1.23
C VAL A 180 1.73 -10.14 -2.11
N ASP A 181 1.71 -9.98 -3.43
CA ASP A 181 1.35 -11.05 -4.35
C ASP A 181 2.28 -12.26 -4.21
N GLU A 182 3.58 -12.00 -4.17
CA GLU A 182 4.59 -13.05 -4.09
C GLU A 182 4.61 -13.70 -2.71
N HIS A 183 4.73 -12.91 -1.64
CA HIS A 183 5.01 -13.43 -0.31
C HIS A 183 3.76 -13.81 0.48
N VAL A 184 2.57 -13.36 0.06
CA VAL A 184 1.31 -13.74 0.70
C VAL A 184 0.56 -14.72 -0.20
N TYR A 185 0.09 -14.28 -1.37
CA TYR A 185 -0.83 -15.10 -2.17
C TYR A 185 -0.13 -16.28 -2.81
N ARG A 186 0.94 -16.06 -3.59
CA ARG A 186 1.67 -17.16 -4.25
C ARG A 186 2.33 -18.08 -3.24
N ALA A 187 2.94 -17.53 -2.18
CA ALA A 187 3.49 -18.33 -1.09
C ALA A 187 2.43 -19.19 -0.36
N ALA A 188 1.17 -18.76 -0.35
CA ALA A 188 0.05 -19.50 0.19
C ALA A 188 -0.64 -20.44 -0.83
N GLY A 189 -0.16 -20.50 -2.08
CA GLY A 189 -0.81 -21.27 -3.15
C GLY A 189 -2.13 -20.66 -3.64
N LEU A 190 -2.36 -19.36 -3.40
CA LEU A 190 -3.55 -18.63 -3.77
C LEU A 190 -3.29 -17.71 -4.97
N SER A 191 -4.35 -17.37 -5.69
CA SER A 191 -4.29 -16.31 -6.71
C SER A 191 -4.40 -14.93 -6.04
N PRO A 192 -3.58 -13.95 -6.45
CA PRO A 192 -3.77 -12.56 -6.08
C PRO A 192 -5.18 -12.03 -6.39
N PRO A 193 -5.70 -11.09 -5.58
CA PRO A 193 -6.98 -10.46 -5.85
C PRO A 193 -6.91 -9.63 -7.12
N VAL A 194 -8.02 -9.59 -7.85
CA VAL A 194 -8.14 -8.83 -9.10
C VAL A 194 -8.43 -7.36 -8.80
N GLN A 195 -7.82 -6.46 -9.58
CA GLN A 195 -8.10 -5.02 -9.52
C GLN A 195 -9.58 -4.73 -9.78
N ILE A 196 -10.21 -4.00 -8.85
CA ILE A 196 -11.62 -3.59 -8.96
C ILE A 196 -11.82 -2.35 -9.84
N VAL A 197 -10.77 -1.55 -10.04
CA VAL A 197 -10.79 -0.39 -10.95
C VAL A 197 -9.83 -0.68 -12.08
N ARG A 198 -10.30 -0.45 -13.31
CA ARG A 198 -9.51 -0.57 -14.54
C ARG A 198 -9.82 0.63 -15.41
N GLU A 199 -8.81 1.07 -16.16
CA GLU A 199 -9.02 2.00 -17.25
C GLU A 199 -9.88 1.32 -18.33
N VAL A 200 -10.90 2.01 -18.80
CA VAL A 200 -11.70 1.58 -19.95
C VAL A 200 -11.12 2.30 -21.16
N ALA A 201 -10.68 1.52 -22.15
CA ALA A 201 -10.14 2.02 -23.42
C ALA A 201 -11.21 2.69 -24.28
#